data_AF-A0A4Y9ADQ0-F1
#
_entry.id   AF-A0A4Y9ADQ0-F1
#
_cell.length_a   1.000
_cell.length_b   1.000
_cell.length_c   1.000
_cell.angle_alpha   90.00
_cell.angle_beta   90.00
_cell.angle_gamma   90.00
#
_symmetry.space_group_name_H-M   'P 1'
#
loop_
_entity.id
_entity.type
_entity.pdbx_description
1 polymer ?
#
loop_
_entity_poly.entity_id
_entity_poly.type
_entity_poly.pdbx_seq_one_letter_code
_entity_poly.pdbx_strand_id
1 'polypeptide(L)' 'MASKEPVQYYGLKEMADLAKEEGIQYTTRQLSVYKGRGLLPEPTVMIGDKAGWTKDQIDEWLEQAKMKKGRHK' A
#
# COMPACT_ATOMS: atom_id res chain seq x y z
N MET A 1 15.76 -2.79 28.05
CA MET A 1 15.53 -1.73 27.05
C MET A 1 14.76 -2.38 25.91
N ALA A 2 13.53 -1.95 25.62
CA ALA A 2 12.76 -2.53 24.53
C ALA A 2 13.34 -2.01 23.21
N SER A 3 14.07 -2.89 22.50
CA SER A 3 14.52 -2.64 21.14
C SER A 3 13.29 -2.47 20.26
N LYS A 4 12.89 -1.23 19.98
CA LYS A 4 11.89 -0.99 18.94
C LYS A 4 12.55 -1.39 17.63
N GLU A 5 12.05 -2.46 17.02
CA GLU A 5 12.49 -2.85 15.69
C GLU A 5 12.33 -1.65 14.73
N PRO A 6 13.27 -1.45 13.79
CA PRO A 6 13.16 -0.35 12.84
C PRO A 6 11.89 -0.56 11.99
N VAL A 7 10.92 0.35 12.17
CA VAL A 7 9.69 0.34 11.37
C VAL A 7 10.06 0.76 9.95
N GLN A 8 9.85 -0.16 8.99
CA GLN A 8 10.09 0.11 7.58
C GLN A 8 8.84 0.71 6.93
N TYR A 9 9.04 1.80 6.19
CA TYR A 9 8.00 2.46 5.42
C TYR A 9 8.23 2.23 3.93
N TYR A 10 7.14 1.96 3.23
CA TYR A 10 7.10 1.61 1.81
C TYR A 10 6.40 2.72 1.04
N GLY A 11 6.96 3.09 -0.12
CA GLY A 11 6.35 4.06 -1.01
C GLY A 11 5.45 3.39 -2.04
N LEU A 12 4.95 4.20 -2.99
CA LEU A 12 4.08 3.72 -4.07
C LEU A 12 4.76 2.70 -4.99
N LYS A 13 6.09 2.73 -5.10
CA LYS A 13 6.83 1.76 -5.92
C LYS A 13 6.83 0.40 -5.24
N GLU A 14 7.25 0.36 -3.98
CA GLU A 14 7.31 -0.86 -3.19
C GLU A 14 5.90 -1.44 -2.98
N MET A 15 4.89 -0.60 -2.80
CA MET A 15 3.49 -1.03 -2.76
C MET A 15 3.04 -1.72 -4.06
N ALA A 16 3.49 -1.24 -5.22
CA ALA A 16 3.19 -1.89 -6.50
C ALA A 16 3.90 -3.25 -6.63
N ASP A 17 5.14 -3.32 -6.16
CA ASP A 17 5.93 -4.57 -6.16
C ASP A 17 5.28 -5.62 -5.24
N LEU A 18 4.88 -5.23 -4.01
CA LEU A 18 4.14 -6.10 -3.08
C LEU A 18 2.80 -6.56 -3.65
N ALA A 19 2.03 -5.65 -4.27
CA ALA A 19 0.78 -6.01 -4.92
C ALA A 19 0.97 -7.08 -6.02
N LYS A 20 2.09 -6.99 -6.76
CA LYS A 20 2.42 -7.94 -7.82
C LYS A 20 2.74 -9.33 -7.26
N GLU A 21 3.40 -9.43 -6.11
CA GLU A 21 3.63 -10.70 -5.40
C GLU A 21 2.29 -11.35 -5.01
N GLU A 22 1.32 -10.53 -4.62
CA GLU A 22 -0.05 -10.94 -4.30
C GLU A 22 -0.93 -11.24 -5.53
N GLY A 23 -0.36 -11.20 -6.73
CA GLY A 23 -1.04 -11.47 -8.01
C GLY A 23 -1.88 -10.31 -8.53
N ILE A 24 -1.75 -9.12 -7.95
CA ILE A 24 -2.47 -7.90 -8.37
C ILE A 24 -1.53 -6.95 -9.09
N GLN A 25 -1.74 -6.76 -10.38
CA GLN A 25 -0.93 -5.82 -11.15
C GLN A 25 -1.43 -4.38 -10.97
N TYR A 26 -0.79 -3.66 -10.05
CA TYR A 26 -0.87 -2.20 -9.98
C TYR A 26 0.41 -1.56 -10.52
N THR A 27 0.24 -0.48 -11.27
CA THR A 27 1.35 0.41 -11.63
C THR A 27 1.49 1.52 -10.59
N THR A 28 2.71 2.03 -10.40
CA THR A 28 2.95 3.19 -9.52
C THR A 28 2.08 4.40 -9.91
N ARG A 29 1.80 4.58 -11.20
CA ARG A 29 0.90 5.64 -11.69
C ARG A 29 -0.55 5.42 -11.23
N GLN A 30 -1.06 4.20 -11.31
CA GLN A 30 -2.40 3.88 -10.78
C GLN A 30 -2.49 4.13 -9.29
N LEU A 31 -1.48 3.70 -8.52
CA LEU A 31 -1.45 3.93 -7.07
C LEU A 31 -1.35 5.43 -6.73
N SER A 32 -0.60 6.21 -7.51
CA SER A 32 -0.57 7.67 -7.36
C SER A 32 -1.95 8.31 -7.57
N VAL A 33 -2.69 7.86 -8.58
CA VAL A 33 -4.07 8.30 -8.81
C VAL A 33 -4.99 7.87 -7.67
N TYR A 34 -4.84 6.64 -7.15
CA TYR A 34 -5.63 6.15 -6.02
C TYR A 34 -5.35 6.95 -4.75
N LYS A 35 -4.08 7.29 -4.49
CA LYS A 35 -3.69 8.20 -3.41
C LYS A 35 -4.43 9.54 -3.54
N GLY A 36 -4.37 10.16 -4.72
CA GLY A 36 -5.04 11.44 -4.99
C GLY A 36 -6.57 11.40 -4.90
N ARG A 37 -7.17 10.20 -5.00
CA ARG A 37 -8.62 9.98 -4.87
C ARG A 37 -9.05 9.49 -3.48
N GLY A 38 -8.13 9.35 -2.52
CA GLY A 38 -8.43 8.78 -1.21
C GLY A 38 -8.85 7.31 -1.25
N LEU A 39 -8.40 6.56 -2.27
CA LEU A 39 -8.70 5.12 -2.44
C LEU A 39 -7.61 4.23 -1.83
N LEU A 40 -6.48 4.82 -1.43
CA LEU A 40 -5.46 4.18 -0.61
C LEU A 40 -5.70 4.52 0.88
N PRO A 41 -5.22 3.67 1.80
CA PRO A 41 -5.19 4.03 3.22
C PRO A 41 -4.38 5.32 3.43
N GLU A 42 -4.68 6.04 4.52
CA GLU A 42 -3.88 7.20 4.89
C GLU A 42 -2.43 6.77 5.17
N PRO A 43 -1.43 7.49 4.64
CA PRO A 43 -0.05 7.16 4.87
C PRO A 43 0.32 7.38 6.34
N THR A 44 1.03 6.41 6.92
CA THR A 44 1.52 6.49 8.31
C THR A 44 2.52 7.62 8.46
N VAL A 45 3.31 7.90 7.41
CA VAL A 45 4.33 8.95 7.44
C VAL A 45 4.42 9.67 6.10
N MET A 46 4.77 10.95 6.17
CA MET A 46 5.20 11.74 5.01
C MET A 46 6.70 12.00 5.12
N ILE A 47 7.47 11.50 4.16
CA ILE A 47 8.92 11.73 4.05
C ILE A 47 9.14 12.70 2.89
N GLY A 48 9.17 13.99 3.21
CA GLY A 48 9.05 15.05 2.22
C GLY A 48 7.71 14.94 1.48
N ASP A 49 7.74 14.94 0.15
CA ASP A 49 6.53 14.80 -0.69
C ASP A 49 6.07 13.34 -0.87
N LYS A 50 6.86 12.38 -0.36
CA LYS A 50 6.58 10.96 -0.52
C LYS A 50 5.76 10.45 0.68
N ALA A 51 4.64 9.82 0.37
CA ALA A 51 3.84 9.09 1.34
C ALA A 51 4.48 7.72 1.62
N GLY A 52 4.48 7.33 2.89
CA GLY A 52 4.98 6.05 3.38
C GLY A 52 3.91 5.29 4.14
N TRP A 53 3.77 4.00 3.84
CA TRP A 53 2.87 3.06 4.49
C TRP A 53 3.67 1.96 5.17
N THR A 54 3.13 1.36 6.23
CA THR A 54 3.71 0.13 6.78
C THR A 54 3.32 -1.05 5.90
N LYS A 55 4.04 -2.17 6.05
CA LYS A 55 3.70 -3.40 5.33
C LYS A 55 2.27 -3.86 5.65
N ASP A 56 1.91 -3.90 6.93
CA ASP A 56 0.59 -4.32 7.39
C ASP A 56 -0.55 -3.50 6.75
N GLN A 57 -0.39 -2.17 6.62
CA GLN A 57 -1.37 -1.32 5.94
C GLN A 57 -1.55 -1.68 4.46
N ILE A 58 -0.45 -2.02 3.79
CA ILE A 58 -0.46 -2.41 2.38
C ILE A 58 -1.16 -3.76 2.24
N ASP A 59 -0.79 -4.73 3.08
CA ASP A 59 -1.34 -6.09 3.05
C ASP A 59 -2.85 -6.08 3.30
N GLU A 60 -3.31 -5.38 4.35
CA GLU A 60 -4.75 -5.22 4.64
C GLU A 60 -5.52 -4.60 3.48
N TRP A 61 -4.96 -3.55 2.86
CA TRP A 61 -5.60 -2.91 1.71
C TRP A 61 -5.67 -3.85 0.49
N LEU A 62 -4.61 -4.62 0.24
CA LEU A 62 -4.57 -5.60 -0.85
C LEU A 62 -5.59 -6.72 -0.64
N GLU A 63 -5.74 -7.24 0.58
CA GLU A 63 -6.76 -8.24 0.92
C GLU A 63 -8.17 -7.71 0.65
N GLN A 64 -8.46 -6.48 1.08
CA GLN A 64 -9.74 -5.83 0.79
C GLN A 64 -9.97 -5.64 -0.72
N ALA A 65 -8.92 -5.28 -1.47
CA ALA A 65 -8.99 -5.14 -2.93
C ALA A 65 -9.28 -6.48 -3.62
N LYS A 66 -8.70 -7.59 -3.14
CA LYS A 66 -8.99 -8.95 -3.63
C LYS A 66 -10.44 -9.34 -3.36
N MET A 67 -10.93 -9.11 -2.14
CA MET A 67 -12.32 -9.42 -1.78
C MET A 67 -13.34 -8.64 -2.62
N LYS A 68 -13.06 -7.36 -2.92
CA LYS A 68 -13.92 -6.54 -3.79
C LYS A 68 -13.97 -7.08 -5.23
N LYS A 69 -12.85 -7.56 -5.77
CA LYS A 69 -12.82 -8.19 -7.11
C LYS A 69 -13.57 -9.53 -7.17
N GLY A 70 -13.54 -10.31 -6.10
CA GLY A 70 -14.23 -11.63 -6.05
C GLY A 70 -15.75 -11.55 -5.93
N ARG A 71 -16.32 -10.38 -5.58
CA ARG A 71 -17.76 -10.22 -5.32
C ARG A 71 -18.60 -9.92 -6.57
N HIS A 72 -17.98 -9.86 -7.75
CA HIS A 72 -18.66 -9.91 -9.04
C HIS A 72 -18.56 -11.31 -9.62
N LYS A 73 -19.31 -12.26 -9.06
CA LYS A 73 -19.61 -13.53 -9.73
C LYS A 73 -21.06 -13.89 -9.47
#